data_AF-A0A2T0UK16-F1
#
_entry.id   AF-A0A2T0UK16-F1
#
_cell.length_a   1.000
_cell.length_b   1.000
_cell.length_c   1.000
_cell.angle_alpha   90.00
_cell.angle_beta   90.00
_cell.angle_gamma   90.00
#
_symmetry.space_group_name_H-M   'P 1'
#
loop_
_entity.id
_entity.type
_entity.pdbx_description
1 polymer ?
#
loop_
_entity_poly.entity_id
_entity_poly.type
_entity_poly.pdbx_seq_one_letter_code
_entity_poly.pdbx_strand_id
1 'polypeptide(L)'
;LEGDPDQPLVTGRTYHAVNTAPYPLPEHKTRTVIRTQSHKAEGFNELRFEDEAGEEQIWLHAQKDLELLTLNDRTEEIRNDSFLKVHNDRISEIDNDDHHTVHGNRFEHAEGQQHLTVQGTLHINTGQAWLSESGRELHIKAGHKVVLEAGSELTLNAGGSFLKLDGGGITISGPNVKVNAGGSPGNGTGQAAEGPLLPGHAMAEVHEAIPPTSLPKLKDYQLSDAAIMPLCGKINDTQCTREDCPCLAG
;
A
#
# COMPACT_ATOMS: atom_id res chain seq x y z
N LEU A 1 9.61 24.78 38.67
CA LEU A 1 8.30 24.21 39.05
C LEU A 1 7.80 24.95 40.29
N GLU A 2 6.50 25.20 40.47
CA GLU A 2 6.01 26.18 41.50
C GLU A 2 6.59 27.60 41.35
N GLY A 3 6.94 28.00 40.12
CA GLY A 3 7.60 29.29 39.86
C GLY A 3 9.09 29.35 40.22
N ASP A 4 9.70 28.24 40.68
CA ASP A 4 11.13 28.16 40.98
C ASP A 4 11.99 28.36 39.70
N PRO A 5 12.79 29.43 39.61
CA PRO A 5 13.64 29.72 38.46
C PRO A 5 14.82 28.75 38.30
N ASP A 6 15.21 28.04 39.37
CA ASP A 6 16.28 27.04 39.33
C ASP A 6 15.80 25.69 38.78
N GLN A 7 14.50 25.57 38.50
CA GLN A 7 13.86 24.39 37.91
C GLN A 7 13.15 24.73 36.59
N PRO A 8 13.91 25.02 35.51
CA PRO A 8 13.33 25.40 34.22
C PRO A 8 12.59 24.22 33.56
N LEU A 9 11.52 24.54 32.84
CA LEU A 9 10.71 23.60 32.06
C LEU A 9 10.34 24.24 30.72
N VAL A 10 10.46 23.47 29.63
CA VAL A 10 9.97 23.88 28.31
C VAL A 10 8.54 23.39 28.13
N THR A 11 7.59 24.31 28.00
CA THR A 11 6.15 24.00 27.87
C THR A 11 5.60 24.25 26.46
N GLY A 12 6.41 24.83 25.57
CA GLY A 12 5.97 25.13 24.20
C GLY A 12 7.11 25.55 23.28
N ARG A 13 6.78 25.63 22.00
CA ARG A 13 7.65 26.17 20.94
C ARG A 13 6.85 27.20 20.16
N THR A 14 7.54 28.25 19.70
CA THR A 14 6.93 29.31 18.89
C THR A 14 7.75 29.54 17.62
N TYR A 15 7.04 29.88 16.55
CA TYR A 15 7.67 30.46 15.36
C TYR A 15 8.00 31.94 15.63
N HIS A 16 9.09 32.42 15.01
CA HIS A 16 9.57 33.80 15.11
C HIS A 16 10.32 34.17 13.82
N ALA A 17 10.91 35.36 13.75
CA ALA A 17 11.47 35.90 12.49
C ALA A 17 12.57 35.04 11.82
N VAL A 18 13.26 34.18 12.58
CA VAL A 18 14.31 33.29 12.05
C VAL A 18 13.81 31.85 11.93
N ASN A 19 13.06 31.35 12.92
CA ASN A 19 12.32 30.08 12.82
C ASN A 19 10.90 30.36 12.32
N THR A 20 10.74 30.54 11.02
CA THR A 20 9.46 30.86 10.39
C THR A 20 8.55 29.63 10.29
N ALA A 21 7.25 29.85 10.09
CA ALA A 21 6.32 28.76 9.82
C ALA A 21 6.73 27.97 8.55
N PRO A 22 6.36 26.68 8.43
CA PRO A 22 6.72 25.83 7.29
C PRO A 22 6.17 26.32 5.94
N TYR A 23 5.12 27.13 5.97
CA TYR A 23 4.47 27.76 4.83
C TYR A 23 4.22 29.25 5.12
N PRO A 24 4.32 30.13 4.11
CA PRO A 24 3.99 31.54 4.24
C PRO A 24 2.57 31.79 4.77
N LEU A 25 2.45 32.69 5.75
CA LEU A 25 1.18 33.17 6.30
C LEU A 25 0.98 34.65 5.95
N PRO A 26 -0.26 35.09 5.67
CA PRO A 26 -1.53 34.37 5.83
C PRO A 26 -1.99 33.58 4.60
N GLU A 27 -1.19 33.50 3.54
CA GLU A 27 -1.55 32.83 2.27
C GLU A 27 -2.01 31.38 2.48
N HIS A 28 -1.29 30.62 3.31
CA HIS A 28 -1.59 29.22 3.58
C HIS A 28 -2.23 28.98 4.95
N LYS A 29 -3.14 29.88 5.36
CA LYS A 29 -3.84 29.82 6.65
C LYS A 29 -4.73 28.56 6.83
N THR A 30 -5.10 27.90 5.74
CA THR A 30 -5.94 26.69 5.70
C THR A 30 -5.13 25.40 5.77
N ARG A 31 -3.80 25.47 5.89
CA ARG A 31 -2.94 24.29 5.98
C ARG A 31 -2.62 23.90 7.41
N THR A 32 -2.85 22.63 7.73
CA THR A 32 -2.35 21.99 8.96
C THR A 32 -1.17 21.08 8.61
N VAL A 33 -0.03 21.24 9.29
CA VAL A 33 1.23 20.61 8.87
C VAL A 33 2.02 20.04 10.04
N ILE A 34 2.46 18.80 9.90
CA ILE A 34 3.53 18.20 10.71
C ILE A 34 4.70 17.93 9.77
N ARG A 35 5.73 18.78 9.83
CA ARG A 35 6.96 18.65 9.03
C ARG A 35 8.16 18.40 9.94
N THR A 36 8.97 17.41 9.57
CA THR A 36 10.26 17.12 10.21
C THR A 36 11.41 17.71 9.39
N GLN A 37 12.63 17.71 9.92
CA GLN A 37 13.83 18.04 9.16
C GLN A 37 14.83 16.92 9.35
N SER A 38 15.39 16.42 8.25
CA SER A 38 16.43 15.40 8.32
C SER A 38 17.62 15.91 9.15
N HIS A 39 18.10 15.09 10.08
CA HIS A 39 19.24 15.48 10.92
C HIS A 39 20.55 15.22 10.17
N LYS A 40 21.42 16.23 10.07
CA LYS A 40 22.71 16.17 9.34
C LYS A 40 22.56 15.77 7.86
N ALA A 41 21.40 16.00 7.29
CA ALA A 41 21.10 15.82 5.88
C ALA A 41 20.07 16.86 5.46
N GLU A 42 19.94 17.08 4.16
CA GLU A 42 18.83 17.86 3.61
C GLU A 42 17.57 17.00 3.48
N GLY A 43 16.41 17.65 3.42
CA GLY A 43 15.12 16.98 3.23
C GLY A 43 14.22 16.95 4.47
N PHE A 44 13.02 16.40 4.28
CA PHE A 44 11.97 16.40 5.28
C PHE A 44 10.95 15.29 5.05
N ASN A 45 10.33 14.81 6.14
CA ASN A 45 9.07 14.07 6.06
C ASN A 45 7.92 15.02 6.43
N GLU A 46 6.77 14.85 5.79
CA GLU A 46 5.61 15.71 6.05
C GLU A 46 4.30 14.95 5.95
N LEU A 47 3.40 15.29 6.87
CA LEU A 47 1.97 15.10 6.74
C LEU A 47 1.30 16.48 6.73
N ARG A 48 0.57 16.78 5.65
CA ARG A 48 -0.14 18.04 5.47
C ARG A 48 -1.61 17.79 5.14
N PHE A 49 -2.47 18.63 5.71
CA PHE A 49 -3.88 18.77 5.37
C PHE A 49 -4.11 20.17 4.78
N GLU A 50 -4.79 20.26 3.65
CA GLU A 50 -5.34 21.48 3.05
C GLU A 50 -6.86 21.45 3.23
N ASP A 51 -7.41 22.50 3.83
CA ASP A 51 -8.83 22.63 4.17
C ASP A 51 -9.54 23.75 3.37
N GLU A 52 -8.89 24.31 2.33
CA GLU A 52 -9.56 25.25 1.42
C GLU A 52 -10.65 24.53 0.61
N ALA A 53 -11.85 25.11 0.59
CA ALA A 53 -13.03 24.45 0.04
C ALA A 53 -12.89 24.19 -1.47
N GLY A 54 -13.05 22.93 -1.88
CA GLY A 54 -12.87 22.49 -3.27
C GLY A 54 -11.43 22.20 -3.68
N GLU A 55 -10.46 22.41 -2.78
CA GLU A 55 -9.04 22.11 -2.96
C GLU A 55 -8.50 21.22 -1.83
N GLU A 56 -9.40 20.51 -1.13
CA GLU A 56 -9.03 19.71 0.02
C GLU A 56 -8.02 18.61 -0.34
N GLN A 57 -6.97 18.47 0.46
CA GLN A 57 -5.90 17.52 0.16
C GLN A 57 -5.21 17.03 1.43
N ILE A 58 -4.95 15.72 1.46
CA ILE A 58 -3.94 15.13 2.34
C ILE A 58 -2.68 14.89 1.52
N TRP A 59 -1.54 15.37 1.98
CA TRP A 59 -0.25 15.12 1.36
C TRP A 59 0.67 14.42 2.35
N LEU A 60 1.18 13.26 1.94
CA LEU A 60 2.14 12.47 2.69
C LEU A 60 3.45 12.39 1.89
N HIS A 61 4.54 12.78 2.53
CA HIS A 61 5.87 12.72 1.95
C HIS A 61 6.83 11.98 2.87
N ALA A 62 7.41 10.92 2.36
CA ALA A 62 8.54 10.22 2.96
C ALA A 62 9.82 10.59 2.21
N GLN A 63 10.84 11.09 2.92
CA GLN A 63 12.10 11.52 2.32
C GLN A 63 12.91 10.36 1.73
N LYS A 64 12.71 9.15 2.24
CA LYS A 64 13.46 7.96 1.86
C LYS A 64 12.52 6.76 1.72
N ASP A 65 12.30 6.04 2.81
CA ASP A 65 11.48 4.82 2.83
C ASP A 65 10.11 5.13 3.45
N LEU A 66 9.04 4.60 2.84
CA LEU A 66 7.70 4.58 3.42
C LEU A 66 7.30 3.13 3.64
N GLU A 67 7.33 2.69 4.90
CA GLU A 67 6.82 1.38 5.30
C GLU A 67 5.41 1.50 5.83
N LEU A 68 4.50 0.66 5.33
CA LEU A 68 3.14 0.58 5.83
C LEU A 68 2.84 -0.86 6.28
N LEU A 69 2.81 -1.07 7.59
CA LEU A 69 2.43 -2.34 8.20
C LEU A 69 0.99 -2.28 8.70
N THR A 70 0.13 -3.17 8.18
CA THR A 70 -1.24 -3.36 8.67
C THR A 70 -1.34 -4.75 9.27
N LEU A 71 -1.69 -4.84 10.56
CA LEU A 71 -1.68 -6.12 11.30
C LEU A 71 -2.96 -6.95 11.13
N ASN A 72 -4.01 -6.36 10.55
CA ASN A 72 -5.29 -7.02 10.34
C ASN A 72 -5.82 -6.65 8.94
N ASP A 73 -6.73 -5.68 8.86
CA ASP A 73 -7.41 -5.34 7.60
C ASP A 73 -7.00 -3.95 7.11
N ARG A 74 -6.70 -3.84 5.80
CA ARG A 74 -6.59 -2.56 5.08
C ARG A 74 -7.77 -2.45 4.12
N THR A 75 -8.53 -1.36 4.23
CA THR A 75 -9.58 -0.99 3.28
C THR A 75 -9.22 0.31 2.60
N GLU A 76 -9.38 0.38 1.28
CA GLU A 76 -9.12 1.57 0.48
C GLU A 76 -10.27 1.79 -0.52
N GLU A 77 -10.94 2.93 -0.42
CA GLU A 77 -12.01 3.34 -1.35
C GLU A 77 -11.58 4.64 -2.04
N ILE A 78 -11.39 4.57 -3.35
CA ILE A 78 -11.14 5.74 -4.20
C ILE A 78 -12.38 6.00 -5.03
N ARG A 79 -13.05 7.14 -4.80
CA ARG A 79 -14.32 7.47 -5.45
C ARG A 79 -14.20 8.02 -6.86
N ASN A 80 -12.99 8.41 -7.26
CA ASN A 80 -12.70 8.90 -8.60
C ASN A 80 -11.54 8.10 -9.19
N ASP A 81 -10.35 8.68 -9.27
CA ASP A 81 -9.21 8.08 -9.96
C ASP A 81 -8.06 7.74 -8.99
N SER A 82 -7.37 6.62 -9.25
CA SER A 82 -6.12 6.25 -8.57
C SER A 82 -4.98 6.18 -9.58
N PHE A 83 -3.91 6.93 -9.31
CA PHE A 83 -2.71 6.97 -10.15
C PHE A 83 -1.51 6.44 -9.39
N LEU A 84 -0.87 5.40 -9.93
CA LEU A 84 0.35 4.82 -9.37
C LEU A 84 1.47 4.91 -10.41
N LYS A 85 2.59 5.52 -10.02
CA LYS A 85 3.83 5.51 -10.79
C LYS A 85 4.96 4.94 -9.95
N VAL A 86 5.54 3.83 -10.40
CA VAL A 86 6.71 3.19 -9.81
C VAL A 86 7.86 3.31 -10.80
N HIS A 87 8.99 3.84 -10.35
CA HIS A 87 10.14 4.13 -11.21
C HIS A 87 11.07 2.92 -11.42
N ASN A 88 11.01 1.95 -10.52
CA ASN A 88 11.76 0.69 -10.59
C ASN A 88 10.74 -0.46 -10.57
N ASP A 89 10.84 -1.37 -9.61
CA ASP A 89 10.02 -2.58 -9.58
C ASP A 89 8.81 -2.45 -8.65
N ARG A 90 7.68 -3.05 -9.07
CA ARG A 90 6.54 -3.38 -8.20
C ARG A 90 6.50 -4.89 -8.04
N ILE A 91 6.66 -5.37 -6.82
CA ILE A 91 6.62 -6.79 -6.48
C ILE A 91 5.48 -7.00 -5.48
N SER A 92 4.61 -7.99 -5.74
CA SER A 92 3.46 -8.31 -4.90
C SER A 92 3.33 -9.82 -4.73
N GLU A 93 3.12 -10.26 -3.50
CA GLU A 93 2.81 -11.64 -3.13
C GLU A 93 1.46 -11.64 -2.41
N ILE A 94 0.57 -12.55 -2.83
CA ILE A 94 -0.74 -12.78 -2.24
C ILE A 94 -0.77 -14.26 -1.87
N ASP A 95 -0.79 -14.55 -0.57
CA ASP A 95 -0.68 -15.93 -0.06
C ASP A 95 -1.90 -16.80 -0.37
N ASN A 96 -3.06 -16.17 -0.59
CA ASN A 96 -4.31 -16.86 -0.88
C ASN A 96 -4.88 -16.38 -2.22
N ASP A 97 -6.04 -15.72 -2.22
CA ASP A 97 -6.77 -15.38 -3.44
C ASP A 97 -6.61 -13.90 -3.81
N ASP A 98 -6.30 -13.64 -5.09
CA ASP A 98 -6.40 -12.32 -5.70
C ASP A 98 -7.61 -12.26 -6.64
N HIS A 99 -8.60 -11.43 -6.27
CA HIS A 99 -9.80 -11.20 -7.05
C HIS A 99 -9.75 -9.83 -7.71
N HIS A 100 -9.72 -9.82 -9.04
CA HIS A 100 -9.69 -8.58 -9.82
C HIS A 100 -10.85 -8.52 -10.82
N THR A 101 -11.68 -7.49 -10.71
CA THR A 101 -12.78 -7.23 -11.64
C THR A 101 -12.61 -5.85 -12.26
N VAL A 102 -12.68 -5.80 -13.60
CA VAL A 102 -12.65 -4.56 -14.38
C VAL A 102 -13.94 -4.51 -15.20
N HIS A 103 -14.77 -3.50 -14.97
CA HIS A 103 -16.02 -3.33 -15.73
C HIS A 103 -15.80 -2.76 -17.12
N GLY A 104 -14.79 -1.91 -17.26
CA GLY A 104 -14.39 -1.33 -18.54
C GLY A 104 -13.31 -2.18 -19.23
N ASN A 105 -12.30 -1.50 -19.76
CA ASN A 105 -11.21 -2.14 -20.48
C ASN A 105 -9.97 -2.30 -19.57
N ARG A 106 -9.23 -3.39 -19.77
CA ARG A 106 -7.88 -3.58 -19.23
C ARG A 106 -6.89 -3.47 -20.37
N PHE A 107 -5.96 -2.53 -20.27
CA PHE A 107 -4.87 -2.35 -21.22
C PHE A 107 -3.56 -2.77 -20.56
N GLU A 108 -2.80 -3.64 -21.23
CA GLU A 108 -1.49 -4.10 -20.78
C GLU A 108 -0.48 -3.96 -21.89
N HIS A 109 0.70 -3.49 -21.54
CA HIS A 109 1.82 -3.40 -22.46
C HIS A 109 3.11 -3.73 -21.71
N ALA A 110 3.84 -4.72 -22.23
CA ALA A 110 5.17 -5.07 -21.77
C ALA A 110 6.15 -4.90 -22.94
N GLU A 111 7.17 -4.07 -22.77
CA GLU A 111 8.27 -3.95 -23.74
C GLU A 111 9.20 -5.18 -23.69
N GLY A 112 9.33 -5.76 -22.50
CA GLY A 112 10.11 -6.97 -22.24
C GLY A 112 9.31 -8.25 -22.46
N GLN A 113 9.57 -9.24 -21.60
CA GLN A 113 8.92 -10.55 -21.66
C GLN A 113 7.72 -10.60 -20.70
N GLN A 114 6.67 -11.32 -21.11
CA GLN A 114 5.56 -11.68 -20.23
C GLN A 114 5.57 -13.19 -20.01
N HIS A 115 5.73 -13.60 -18.75
CA HIS A 115 5.71 -14.99 -18.32
C HIS A 115 4.41 -15.30 -17.59
N LEU A 116 3.75 -16.41 -17.94
CA LEU A 116 2.55 -16.90 -17.27
C LEU A 116 2.71 -18.39 -16.97
N THR A 117 2.78 -18.73 -15.69
CA THR A 117 2.82 -20.12 -15.23
C THR A 117 1.59 -20.40 -14.38
N VAL A 118 0.80 -21.38 -14.80
CA VAL A 118 -0.38 -21.85 -14.06
C VAL A 118 -0.19 -23.34 -13.78
N GLN A 119 -0.05 -23.70 -12.49
CA GLN A 119 0.11 -25.11 -12.09
C GLN A 119 -1.22 -25.88 -12.14
N GLY A 120 -2.33 -25.18 -11.91
CA GLY A 120 -3.68 -25.69 -12.06
C GLY A 120 -4.19 -25.55 -13.51
N THR A 121 -5.43 -25.05 -13.63
CA THR A 121 -6.08 -24.88 -14.93
C THR A 121 -6.13 -23.42 -15.34
N LEU A 122 -5.79 -23.12 -16.60
CA LEU A 122 -6.01 -21.82 -17.22
C LEU A 122 -7.30 -21.87 -18.06
N HIS A 123 -8.31 -21.11 -17.66
CA HIS A 123 -9.53 -20.90 -18.44
C HIS A 123 -9.48 -19.52 -19.12
N ILE A 124 -9.70 -19.50 -20.43
CA ILE A 124 -9.82 -18.27 -21.22
C ILE A 124 -11.17 -18.35 -21.94
N ASN A 125 -12.04 -17.38 -21.66
CA ASN A 125 -13.32 -17.24 -22.34
C ASN A 125 -13.43 -15.84 -22.94
N THR A 126 -13.48 -15.77 -24.27
CA THR A 126 -13.60 -14.51 -25.01
C THR A 126 -14.92 -14.45 -25.75
N GLY A 127 -15.70 -13.39 -25.52
CA GLY A 127 -17.05 -13.28 -26.08
C GLY A 127 -17.12 -12.95 -27.57
N GLN A 128 -16.06 -12.40 -28.17
CA GLN A 128 -16.04 -11.96 -29.58
C GLN A 128 -14.86 -12.54 -30.36
N ALA A 129 -13.63 -12.22 -29.96
CA ALA A 129 -12.43 -12.69 -30.66
C ALA A 129 -11.27 -12.95 -29.69
N TRP A 130 -10.46 -13.96 -30.03
CA TRP A 130 -9.13 -14.18 -29.49
C TRP A 130 -8.14 -14.06 -30.63
N LEU A 131 -7.29 -13.02 -30.59
CA LEU A 131 -6.31 -12.72 -31.63
C LEU A 131 -4.91 -12.90 -31.05
N SER A 132 -4.08 -13.71 -31.71
CA SER A 132 -2.70 -13.98 -31.29
C SER A 132 -1.78 -13.91 -32.49
N GLU A 133 -0.82 -13.01 -32.44
CA GLU A 133 0.22 -12.84 -33.44
C GLU A 133 1.59 -13.06 -32.80
N SER A 134 2.46 -13.80 -33.48
CA SER A 134 3.81 -14.10 -32.99
C SER A 134 4.79 -13.87 -34.13
N GLY A 135 5.76 -12.96 -33.93
CA GLY A 135 6.70 -12.58 -34.98
C GLY A 135 7.66 -13.69 -35.42
N ARG A 136 7.92 -14.68 -34.55
CA ARG A 136 8.84 -15.79 -34.86
C ARG A 136 8.19 -17.17 -34.76
N GLU A 137 7.48 -17.46 -33.69
CA GLU A 137 6.96 -18.80 -33.43
C GLU A 137 5.73 -18.75 -32.53
N LEU A 138 4.71 -19.54 -32.87
CA LEU A 138 3.64 -19.95 -31.98
C LEU A 138 3.75 -21.47 -31.78
N HIS A 139 4.04 -21.91 -30.55
CA HIS A 139 4.22 -23.33 -30.22
C HIS A 139 3.19 -23.78 -29.18
N ILE A 140 2.26 -24.64 -29.61
CA ILE A 140 1.23 -25.24 -28.75
C ILE A 140 1.58 -26.71 -28.54
N LYS A 141 1.97 -27.07 -27.32
CA LYS A 141 2.31 -28.44 -26.93
C LYS A 141 1.41 -28.92 -25.80
N ALA A 142 0.75 -30.06 -25.99
CA ALA A 142 0.06 -30.77 -24.93
C ALA A 142 0.71 -32.15 -24.72
N GLY A 143 0.82 -32.59 -23.47
CA GLY A 143 1.37 -33.91 -23.14
C GLY A 143 0.50 -35.08 -23.60
N HIS A 144 -0.82 -34.86 -23.73
CA HIS A 144 -1.78 -35.91 -24.08
C HIS A 144 -2.63 -35.56 -25.31
N LYS A 145 -3.41 -34.47 -25.26
CA LYS A 145 -4.39 -34.14 -26.31
C LYS A 145 -4.41 -32.64 -26.60
N VAL A 146 -4.49 -32.30 -27.88
CA VAL A 146 -4.94 -30.99 -28.38
C VAL A 146 -6.23 -31.23 -29.16
N VAL A 147 -7.26 -30.43 -28.89
CA VAL A 147 -8.51 -30.41 -29.67
C VAL A 147 -8.79 -28.98 -30.08
N LEU A 148 -9.03 -28.79 -31.38
CA LEU A 148 -9.43 -27.52 -31.96
C LEU A 148 -10.80 -27.75 -32.61
N GLU A 149 -11.80 -27.05 -32.10
CA GLU A 149 -13.19 -27.15 -32.57
C GLU A 149 -13.63 -25.77 -33.05
N ALA A 150 -14.31 -25.74 -34.19
CA ALA A 150 -14.91 -24.55 -34.74
C ALA A 150 -16.32 -24.89 -35.22
N GLY A 151 -17.27 -23.97 -35.03
CA GLY A 151 -18.67 -24.19 -35.39
C GLY A 151 -18.91 -24.17 -36.90
N SER A 152 -18.31 -23.21 -37.61
CA SER A 152 -18.53 -23.00 -39.04
C SER A 152 -17.33 -23.40 -39.90
N GLU A 153 -16.12 -22.99 -39.50
CA GLU A 153 -14.92 -23.18 -40.29
C GLU A 153 -13.67 -23.30 -39.41
N LEU A 154 -12.79 -24.25 -39.73
CA LEU A 154 -11.41 -24.31 -39.21
C LEU A 154 -10.45 -24.29 -40.40
N THR A 155 -9.54 -23.30 -40.43
CA THR A 155 -8.60 -23.10 -41.53
C THR A 155 -7.16 -23.04 -41.02
N LEU A 156 -6.24 -23.75 -41.69
CA LEU A 156 -4.80 -23.70 -41.49
C LEU A 156 -4.14 -23.30 -42.81
N ASN A 157 -3.37 -22.22 -42.82
CA ASN A 157 -2.72 -21.70 -44.03
C ASN A 157 -1.22 -21.48 -43.79
N ALA A 158 -0.39 -21.99 -44.70
CA ALA A 158 1.05 -21.79 -44.67
C ALA A 158 1.66 -21.90 -46.07
N GLY A 159 2.58 -20.99 -46.42
CA GLY A 159 3.41 -21.11 -47.63
C GLY A 159 2.62 -21.25 -48.94
N GLY A 160 1.43 -20.66 -49.03
CA GLY A 160 0.55 -20.77 -50.21
C GLY A 160 -0.25 -22.08 -50.29
N SER A 161 -0.18 -22.94 -49.27
CA SER A 161 -1.02 -24.13 -49.11
C SER A 161 -2.00 -23.94 -47.96
N PHE A 162 -3.15 -24.62 -48.00
CA PHE A 162 -4.12 -24.58 -46.91
C PHE A 162 -4.87 -25.89 -46.71
N LEU A 163 -5.38 -26.04 -45.49
CA LEU A 163 -6.35 -27.04 -45.08
C LEU A 163 -7.55 -26.30 -44.50
N LYS A 164 -8.75 -26.64 -44.95
CA LYS A 164 -10.01 -26.04 -44.48
C LYS A 164 -11.03 -27.13 -44.18
N LEU A 165 -11.67 -27.03 -43.01
CA LEU A 165 -12.84 -27.82 -42.64
C LEU A 165 -14.03 -26.86 -42.58
N ASP A 166 -15.10 -27.17 -43.29
CA ASP A 166 -16.36 -26.42 -43.25
C ASP A 166 -17.56 -27.37 -43.50
N GLY A 167 -18.77 -26.82 -43.67
CA GLY A 167 -19.98 -27.60 -43.92
C GLY A 167 -19.96 -28.45 -45.21
N GLY A 168 -19.03 -28.19 -46.14
CA GLY A 168 -18.84 -28.98 -47.35
C GLY A 168 -17.85 -30.14 -47.20
N GLY A 169 -17.15 -30.24 -46.06
CA GLY A 169 -16.18 -31.30 -45.78
C GLY A 169 -14.75 -30.77 -45.59
N ILE A 170 -13.76 -31.56 -45.99
CA ILE A 170 -12.33 -31.23 -45.84
C ILE A 170 -11.76 -30.84 -47.21
N THR A 171 -11.25 -29.62 -47.32
CA THR A 171 -10.49 -29.14 -48.49
C THR A 171 -8.99 -29.11 -48.16
N ILE A 172 -8.17 -29.71 -49.03
CA ILE A 172 -6.70 -29.69 -48.94
C ILE A 172 -6.17 -29.17 -50.27
N SER A 173 -5.40 -28.07 -50.25
CA SER A 173 -4.89 -27.43 -51.46
C SER A 173 -3.44 -27.00 -51.30
N GLY A 174 -2.62 -27.30 -52.30
CA GLY A 174 -1.21 -26.90 -52.38
C GLY A 174 -0.52 -27.51 -53.60
N PRO A 175 0.67 -27.00 -54.01
CA PRO A 175 1.38 -27.49 -55.20
C PRO A 175 1.74 -28.98 -55.15
N ASN A 176 2.01 -29.52 -53.96
CA ASN A 176 2.28 -30.93 -53.71
C ASN A 176 1.62 -31.37 -52.40
N VAL A 177 0.72 -32.36 -52.44
CA VAL A 177 0.09 -32.96 -51.24
C VAL A 177 0.67 -34.35 -51.05
N LYS A 178 1.47 -34.52 -49.99
CA LYS A 178 2.11 -35.81 -49.64
C LYS A 178 1.30 -36.53 -48.57
N VAL A 179 0.73 -37.68 -48.89
CA VAL A 179 0.00 -38.54 -47.94
C VAL A 179 0.79 -39.83 -47.76
N ASN A 180 1.15 -40.16 -46.52
CA ASN A 180 1.95 -41.35 -46.17
C ASN A 180 3.33 -41.44 -46.87
N ALA A 181 3.96 -40.30 -47.20
CA ALA A 181 5.20 -40.25 -47.98
C ALA A 181 6.50 -40.13 -47.15
N GLY A 182 6.47 -40.44 -45.85
CA GLY A 182 7.60 -40.26 -44.92
C GLY A 182 7.85 -38.81 -44.47
N GLY A 183 8.96 -38.57 -43.75
CA GLY A 183 9.38 -37.25 -43.23
C GLY A 183 9.46 -37.19 -41.69
N SER A 184 9.82 -36.02 -41.15
CA SER A 184 9.79 -35.71 -39.71
C SER A 184 9.02 -34.41 -39.46
N PRO A 185 8.27 -34.28 -38.35
CA PRO A 185 7.62 -33.03 -37.99
C PRO A 185 8.65 -31.93 -37.69
N GLY A 186 8.20 -30.67 -37.72
CA GLY A 186 8.96 -29.55 -37.16
C GLY A 186 9.08 -29.66 -35.64
N ASN A 187 10.10 -29.02 -35.06
CA ASN A 187 10.32 -28.95 -33.62
C ASN A 187 10.06 -27.52 -33.15
N GLY A 188 9.26 -27.36 -32.08
CA GLY A 188 9.12 -26.07 -31.41
C GLY A 188 10.21 -25.82 -30.37
N THR A 189 10.46 -24.57 -30.01
CA THR A 189 11.55 -24.16 -29.10
C THR A 189 11.37 -24.60 -27.65
N GLY A 190 10.19 -25.09 -27.27
CA GLY A 190 9.85 -25.47 -25.88
C GLY A 190 9.41 -24.28 -25.03
N GLN A 191 9.06 -24.54 -23.76
CA GLN A 191 8.68 -23.50 -22.81
C GLN A 191 9.85 -23.21 -21.87
N ALA A 192 10.04 -21.95 -21.50
CA ALA A 192 11.08 -21.48 -20.57
C ALA A 192 10.53 -20.35 -19.69
N ALA A 193 9.31 -20.51 -19.18
CA ALA A 193 8.68 -19.48 -18.35
C ALA A 193 9.46 -19.30 -17.03
N GLU A 194 9.67 -18.05 -16.63
CA GLU A 194 10.34 -17.69 -15.37
C GLU A 194 9.32 -17.36 -14.27
N GLY A 195 9.69 -17.65 -13.02
CA GLY A 195 8.88 -17.32 -11.85
C GLY A 195 9.09 -15.86 -11.39
N PRO A 196 8.09 -15.24 -10.75
CA PRO A 196 8.22 -13.89 -10.22
C PRO A 196 9.16 -13.85 -9.01
N LEU A 197 9.74 -12.67 -8.75
CA LEU A 197 10.41 -12.37 -7.48
C LEU A 197 9.38 -12.23 -6.35
N LEU A 198 9.79 -12.49 -5.11
CA LEU A 198 8.97 -12.27 -3.92
C LEU A 198 9.37 -10.95 -3.25
N PRO A 199 8.41 -10.22 -2.63
CA PRO A 199 8.69 -8.96 -1.95
C PRO A 199 9.57 -9.18 -0.70
N GLY A 200 10.32 -8.14 -0.32
CA GLY A 200 10.96 -8.08 1.00
C GLY A 200 9.92 -7.88 2.11
N HIS A 201 10.25 -8.26 3.35
CA HIS A 201 9.36 -8.07 4.49
C HIS A 201 9.56 -6.68 5.11
N ALA A 202 8.47 -5.95 5.37
CA ALA A 202 8.52 -4.77 6.25
C ALA A 202 8.90 -5.22 7.67
N MET A 203 9.85 -4.53 8.31
CA MET A 203 10.29 -4.88 9.65
C MET A 203 9.41 -4.18 10.67
N ALA A 204 8.78 -4.92 11.59
CA ALA A 204 8.08 -4.30 12.71
C ALA A 204 9.10 -3.55 13.60
N GLU A 205 8.94 -2.23 13.76
CA GLU A 205 9.72 -1.49 14.74
C GLU A 205 9.35 -1.94 16.16
N VAL A 206 10.28 -2.62 16.82
CA VAL A 206 10.16 -2.99 18.23
C VAL A 206 10.42 -1.74 19.06
N HIS A 207 9.34 -1.08 19.48
CA HIS A 207 9.44 -0.09 20.54
C HIS A 207 9.37 -0.81 21.89
N GLU A 208 10.31 -0.52 22.79
CA GLU A 208 10.17 -0.92 24.19
C GLU A 208 8.89 -0.26 24.71
N ALA A 209 7.88 -1.08 25.03
CA ALA A 209 6.64 -0.57 25.59
C ALA A 209 7.00 0.21 26.86
N ILE A 210 6.86 1.53 26.84
CA ILE A 210 7.00 2.32 28.05
C ILE A 210 5.90 1.80 28.99
N PRO A 211 6.26 1.10 30.08
CA PRO A 211 5.25 0.63 31.00
C PRO A 211 4.47 1.87 31.45
N PRO A 212 3.13 1.84 31.46
CA PRO A 212 2.36 2.97 31.95
C PRO A 212 2.96 3.35 33.30
N THR A 213 3.41 4.60 33.44
CA THR A 213 3.97 5.09 34.70
C THR A 213 2.95 4.74 35.75
N SER A 214 3.26 3.75 36.58
CA SER A 214 2.32 3.32 37.58
C SER A 214 1.98 4.57 38.39
N LEU A 215 0.69 4.85 38.53
CA LEU A 215 0.14 5.93 39.33
C LEU A 215 0.59 6.00 40.81
N PRO A 216 1.31 5.03 41.46
CA PRO A 216 1.74 5.20 42.83
C PRO A 216 2.58 6.47 43.06
N LYS A 217 3.43 6.88 42.11
CA LYS A 217 4.26 8.09 42.31
C LYS A 217 3.46 9.41 42.32
N LEU A 218 2.29 9.44 41.68
CA LEU A 218 1.38 10.59 41.73
C LEU A 218 0.56 10.60 43.03
N LYS A 219 0.19 9.43 43.55
CA LYS A 219 -0.45 9.30 44.87
C LYS A 219 0.51 9.60 46.02
N ASP A 220 1.78 9.22 45.91
CA ASP A 220 2.78 9.55 46.93
C ASP A 220 3.04 11.06 47.02
N TYR A 221 2.93 11.79 45.90
CA TYR A 221 3.03 13.26 45.87
C TYR A 221 1.75 13.96 46.37
N GLN A 222 0.58 13.34 46.20
CA GLN A 222 -0.69 13.82 46.76
C GLN A 222 -0.88 13.46 48.25
N LEU A 223 -0.18 12.43 48.75
CA LEU A 223 -0.19 12.03 50.17
C LEU A 223 0.86 12.79 51.00
N SER A 224 1.81 13.47 50.37
CA SER A 224 2.53 14.58 51.00
C SER A 224 1.74 15.88 50.91
N ASP A 225 0.43 15.83 51.18
CA ASP A 225 -0.32 16.96 51.71
C ASP A 225 0.22 17.27 53.11
N ALA A 226 1.46 17.75 53.19
CA ALA A 226 1.84 18.64 54.27
C ALA A 226 1.07 19.93 53.99
N ALA A 227 -0.15 20.02 54.54
CA ALA A 227 -1.03 21.17 54.44
C ALA A 227 -0.23 22.48 54.52
N ILE A 228 -0.10 23.21 53.40
CA ILE A 228 0.72 24.43 53.32
C ILE A 228 -0.01 25.65 53.92
N MET A 229 -1.08 25.45 54.69
CA MET A 229 -1.63 26.50 55.57
C MET A 229 -2.57 25.89 56.63
N PRO A 230 -2.36 26.12 57.93
CA PRO A 230 -3.36 25.75 58.93
C PRO A 230 -4.64 26.55 58.67
N LEU A 231 -5.78 25.85 58.61
CA LEU A 231 -7.10 26.43 58.67
C LEU A 231 -7.17 27.36 59.90
N CYS A 232 -7.25 28.67 59.64
CA CYS A 232 -7.55 29.76 60.57
C CYS A 232 -7.30 29.46 62.07
N GLY A 233 -6.06 29.67 62.55
CA GLY A 233 -5.77 29.79 63.99
C GLY A 233 -5.92 28.53 64.86
N LYS A 234 -6.16 27.34 64.29
CA LYS A 234 -6.22 26.08 65.04
C LYS A 234 -4.81 25.64 65.49
N ILE A 235 -4.59 25.51 66.81
CA ILE A 235 -3.32 25.04 67.41
C ILE A 235 -3.33 23.52 67.53
N ASN A 236 -4.46 22.95 67.99
CA ASN A 236 -4.71 21.51 68.06
C ASN A 236 -6.23 21.25 68.05
N ASP A 237 -6.65 20.00 68.18
CA ASP A 237 -8.07 19.59 68.11
C ASP A 237 -8.98 20.21 69.17
N THR A 238 -8.42 20.90 70.17
CA THR A 238 -9.16 21.50 71.28
C THR A 238 -8.83 22.97 71.54
N GLN A 239 -7.91 23.58 70.77
CA GLN A 239 -7.42 24.95 71.01
C GLN A 239 -7.28 25.76 69.71
N CYS A 240 -7.80 26.97 69.72
CA CYS A 240 -7.77 27.93 68.62
C CYS A 240 -7.43 29.34 69.15
N THR A 241 -6.67 30.14 68.39
CA THR A 241 -6.23 31.49 68.80
C THR A 241 -7.26 32.59 68.56
N ARG A 242 -8.37 32.30 67.88
CA ARG A 242 -9.49 33.23 67.65
C ARG A 242 -10.67 32.85 68.55
N GLU A 243 -11.31 33.86 69.14
CA GLU A 243 -12.53 33.68 69.95
C GLU A 243 -13.70 33.11 69.12
N ASP A 244 -13.83 33.51 67.84
CA ASP A 244 -14.84 32.99 66.91
C ASP A 244 -14.25 31.92 65.97
N CYS A 245 -14.07 30.69 66.45
CA CYS A 245 -13.47 29.60 65.67
C CYS A 245 -14.53 28.64 65.09
N PRO A 246 -14.86 28.71 63.78
CA PRO A 246 -15.88 27.85 63.17
C PRO A 246 -15.49 26.36 63.07
N CYS A 247 -14.25 26.00 63.40
CA CYS A 247 -13.71 24.63 63.30
C CYS A 247 -14.09 23.71 64.48
N LEU A 248 -14.77 24.22 65.51
CA LEU A 248 -15.28 23.44 66.66
C LEU A 248 -16.78 23.12 66.55
N ALA A 249 -17.50 23.77 65.64
CA ALA A 249 -18.85 23.40 65.26
C ALA A 249 -18.70 22.36 64.14
N GLY A 250 -18.73 21.08 64.53
CA GLY A 250 -18.46 19.94 63.65
C GLY A 250 -19.27 19.91 62.36
#